data_AF-A0A819Z914-F1
#
_entry.id   AF-A0A819Z914-F1
#
_cell.length_a   1.000
_cell.length_b   1.000
_cell.length_c   1.000
_cell.angle_alpha   90.00
_cell.angle_beta   90.00
_cell.angle_gamma   90.00
#
_symmetry.space_group_name_H-M   'P 1'
#
loop_
_entity.id
_entity.type
_entity.pdbx_description
1 polymer ?
#
loop_
_entity_poly.entity_id
_entity_poly.type
_entity_poly.pdbx_seq_one_letter_code
_entity_poly.pdbx_strand_id
1 'polypeptide(L)'
;MKAINSRWPQSSVHACVFHLTQNIYRQVQKTGFTIKYGNDEEYAHAVRMLPALAFLEPNDIYSTFEDIGDLQILDLDPLYNYFEDYYI
;
A
#
# COMPACT_ATOMS: atom_id res chain seq x y z
N MET A 1 0.40 11.43 15.30
CA MET A 1 1.65 12.05 14.78
C MET A 1 2.14 13.20 15.68
N LYS A 2 2.19 13.01 17.01
CA LYS A 2 2.57 14.08 17.94
C LYS A 2 4.02 14.56 17.76
N ALA A 3 4.93 13.65 17.39
CA ALA A 3 6.35 13.96 17.17
C ALA A 3 6.60 14.91 15.99
N ILE A 4 5.86 14.74 14.87
CA ILE A 4 5.98 15.64 13.71
C ILE A 4 5.48 17.03 14.11
N ASN A 5 4.30 17.12 14.72
CA ASN A 5 3.72 18.41 15.13
C ASN A 5 4.56 19.12 16.20
N SER A 6 5.26 18.38 17.08
CA SER A 6 6.17 18.99 18.06
C SER A 6 7.43 19.59 17.42
N ARG A 7 7.91 19.01 16.32
CA ARG A 7 9.14 19.47 15.65
C ARG A 7 8.88 20.45 14.51
N TRP A 8 7.75 20.28 13.82
CA TRP A 8 7.27 21.10 12.71
C TRP A 8 5.79 21.46 12.95
N PRO A 9 5.50 22.43 13.82
CA PRO A 9 4.12 22.77 14.18
C PRO A 9 3.30 23.37 13.04
N GLN A 10 3.95 23.79 11.96
CA GLN A 10 3.31 24.36 10.76
C GLN A 10 3.15 23.35 9.62
N SER A 11 3.60 22.09 9.78
CA SER A 11 3.40 21.10 8.73
C SER A 11 1.96 20.59 8.74
N SER A 12 1.35 20.55 7.56
CA SER A 12 0.09 19.83 7.37
C SER A 12 0.41 18.37 7.07
N VAL A 13 -0.02 17.48 7.96
CA VAL A 13 0.19 16.04 7.78
C VAL A 13 -1.12 15.38 7.34
N HIS A 14 -1.15 14.95 6.07
CA HIS A 14 -2.35 14.36 5.47
C HIS A 14 -2.36 12.83 5.58
N ALA A 15 -1.20 12.19 5.43
CA ALA A 15 -1.06 10.74 5.47
C ALA A 15 0.29 10.31 6.06
N CYS A 16 0.44 9.01 6.31
CA CYS A 16 1.67 8.43 6.84
C CYS A 16 1.91 7.06 6.22
N VAL A 17 2.99 6.93 5.43
CA VAL A 17 3.37 5.67 4.76
C VAL A 17 3.50 4.51 5.74
N PHE A 18 3.99 4.76 6.96
CA PHE A 18 4.07 3.73 8.01
C PHE A 18 2.69 3.16 8.40
N HIS A 19 1.66 4.01 8.49
CA HIS A 19 0.30 3.51 8.78
C HIS A 19 -0.34 2.87 7.56
N LEU A 20 -0.03 3.37 6.36
CA LEU A 20 -0.45 2.74 5.11
C LEU A 20 0.09 1.31 5.00
N THR A 21 1.40 1.10 5.16
CA THR A 21 2.01 -0.24 5.11
C THR A 21 1.48 -1.16 6.21
N GLN A 22 1.19 -0.64 7.41
CA GLN A 22 0.52 -1.42 8.45
C GLN A 22 -0.89 -1.86 8.05
N ASN A 23 -1.68 -1.00 7.40
CA ASN A 23 -3.04 -1.34 6.97
C ASN A 23 -3.00 -2.42 5.88
N ILE A 24 -2.07 -2.32 4.92
CA ILE A 24 -1.88 -3.36 3.91
C ILE A 24 -1.49 -4.69 4.57
N TYR A 25 -0.55 -4.69 5.51
CA TYR A 25 -0.18 -5.91 6.21
C TYR A 25 -1.33 -6.51 7.03
N ARG A 26 -2.17 -5.68 7.68
CA ARG A 26 -3.40 -6.16 8.33
C ARG A 26 -4.36 -6.80 7.33
N GLN A 27 -4.45 -6.28 6.11
CA GLN A 27 -5.27 -6.88 5.08
C GLN A 27 -4.70 -8.21 4.59
N VAL A 28 -3.37 -8.32 4.41
CA VAL A 28 -2.67 -9.59 4.14
C VAL A 28 -2.98 -10.65 5.20
N GLN A 29 -3.09 -10.24 6.48
CA GLN A 29 -3.47 -11.14 7.57
C GLN A 29 -4.92 -11.59 7.47
N LYS A 30 -5.85 -10.66 7.20
CA LYS A 30 -7.29 -10.94 7.08
C LYS A 30 -7.62 -11.89 5.92
N THR A 31 -6.87 -11.81 4.83
CA THR A 31 -7.06 -12.66 3.64
C THR A 31 -6.40 -14.03 3.76
N GLY A 32 -5.68 -14.30 4.87
CA GLY A 32 -4.97 -15.57 5.07
C GLY A 32 -3.64 -15.67 4.33
N PHE A 33 -3.17 -14.61 3.67
CA PHE A 33 -1.95 -14.61 2.87
C PHE A 33 -0.66 -14.39 3.67
N THR A 34 -0.71 -14.43 5.01
CA THR A 34 0.49 -14.19 5.85
C THR A 34 1.64 -15.16 5.54
N ILE A 35 1.33 -16.45 5.35
CA ILE A 35 2.35 -17.47 5.02
C ILE A 35 2.92 -17.21 3.62
N LYS A 36 2.06 -16.91 2.64
CA LYS A 36 2.46 -16.60 1.26
C LYS A 36 3.37 -15.36 1.25
N TYR A 37 2.93 -14.26 1.86
CA TYR A 37 3.71 -13.03 1.99
C TYR A 37 5.06 -13.23 2.69
N GLY A 38 5.18 -14.15 3.64
CA GLY A 38 6.43 -14.43 4.32
C GLY A 38 7.42 -15.30 3.53
N ASN A 39 6.92 -16.13 2.61
CA ASN A 39 7.70 -17.19 1.97
C ASN A 39 7.84 -17.03 0.45
N ASP A 40 7.02 -16.18 -0.18
CA ASP A 40 7.01 -15.90 -1.61
C ASP A 40 7.45 -14.44 -1.82
N GLU A 41 8.68 -14.27 -2.31
CA GLU A 41 9.28 -12.95 -2.50
C GLU A 41 8.58 -12.14 -3.60
N GLU A 42 8.14 -12.80 -4.67
CA GLU A 42 7.44 -12.14 -5.78
C GLU A 42 6.08 -11.61 -5.30
N TYR A 43 5.34 -12.44 -4.56
CA TYR A 43 4.10 -12.00 -3.93
C TYR A 43 4.33 -10.86 -2.92
N ALA A 44 5.35 -10.98 -2.07
CA ALA A 44 5.68 -9.92 -1.11
C ALA A 44 6.07 -8.61 -1.81
N HIS A 45 6.81 -8.70 -2.93
CA HIS A 45 7.18 -7.55 -3.74
C HIS A 45 5.94 -6.86 -4.32
N ALA A 46 5.03 -7.63 -4.93
CA ALA A 46 3.79 -7.12 -5.48
C ALA A 46 2.91 -6.40 -4.45
N VAL A 47 2.72 -7.01 -3.28
CA VAL A 47 1.98 -6.38 -2.17
C VAL A 47 2.61 -5.05 -1.74
N ARG A 48 3.94 -4.94 -1.79
CA ARG A 48 4.68 -3.71 -1.43
C ARG A 48 4.61 -2.63 -2.51
N MET A 49 4.22 -2.95 -3.76
CA MET A 49 4.01 -1.95 -4.80
C MET A 49 2.80 -1.05 -4.50
N LEU A 50 1.75 -1.58 -3.88
CA LEU A 50 0.56 -0.82 -3.48
C LEU A 50 0.90 0.40 -2.60
N PRO A 51 1.53 0.25 -1.41
CA PRO A 51 1.91 1.41 -0.60
C PRO A 51 3.04 2.25 -1.21
N ALA A 52 3.76 1.75 -2.23
CA ALA A 52 4.80 2.50 -2.91
C ALA A 52 4.22 3.59 -3.85
N LEU A 53 2.94 3.49 -4.24
CA LEU A 53 2.23 4.52 -4.99
C LEU A 53 2.24 5.89 -4.28
N ALA A 54 2.37 5.91 -2.95
CA ALA A 54 2.48 7.14 -2.17
C ALA A 54 3.74 7.98 -2.47
N PHE A 55 4.70 7.44 -3.24
CA PHE A 55 5.91 8.14 -3.67
C PHE A 55 5.83 8.68 -5.11
N LEU A 56 4.72 8.43 -5.82
CA LEU A 56 4.51 8.96 -7.16
C LEU A 56 3.94 10.37 -7.13
N GLU A 57 4.10 11.08 -8.24
CA GLU A 57 3.34 12.31 -8.48
C GLU A 57 1.84 11.97 -8.61
N PRO A 58 0.93 12.84 -8.14
CA PRO A 58 -0.50 12.54 -8.12
C PRO A 58 -1.09 12.08 -9.46
N ASN A 59 -0.58 12.62 -10.57
CA ASN A 59 -1.07 12.30 -11.91
C ASN A 59 -0.68 10.89 -12.39
N ASP A 60 0.34 10.28 -11.79
CA ASP A 60 0.86 8.98 -12.21
C ASP A 60 0.25 7.83 -11.39
N ILE A 61 -0.35 8.15 -10.23
CA ILE A 61 -0.88 7.16 -9.27
C ILE A 61 -1.88 6.21 -9.93
N TYR A 62 -2.89 6.76 -10.62
CA TYR A 62 -3.97 5.96 -11.18
C TYR A 62 -3.47 5.03 -12.30
N SER A 63 -2.67 5.55 -13.24
CA SER A 63 -2.10 4.72 -14.31
C SER A 63 -1.18 3.63 -13.77
N THR A 64 -0.32 3.94 -12.79
CA THR A 64 0.57 2.92 -12.22
C THR A 64 -0.20 1.91 -11.35
N PHE A 65 -1.32 2.31 -10.75
CA PHE A 65 -2.21 1.38 -10.06
C PHE A 65 -2.86 0.38 -11.03
N GLU A 66 -3.37 0.83 -12.17
CA GLU A 66 -3.88 -0.05 -13.23
C GLU A 66 -2.77 -0.99 -13.75
N ASP A 67 -1.57 -0.46 -14.01
CA ASP A 67 -0.42 -1.27 -14.42
C ASP A 67 -0.11 -2.39 -13.42
N ILE A 68 -0.25 -2.14 -12.11
CA ILE A 68 -0.06 -3.16 -11.06
C ILE A 68 -1.11 -4.28 -11.17
N GLY A 69 -2.36 -3.94 -11.48
CA GLY A 69 -3.44 -4.91 -11.67
C GLY A 69 -3.19 -5.80 -12.89
N ASP A 70 -2.68 -5.21 -13.97
CA ASP A 70 -2.41 -5.89 -15.24
C ASP A 70 -1.23 -6.86 -15.19
N LEU A 71 -0.37 -6.78 -14.17
CA LEU A 71 0.76 -7.70 -13.99
C LEU A 71 0.31 -9.16 -13.74
N GLN A 72 -1.00 -9.43 -13.61
CA GLN A 72 -1.58 -10.76 -13.36
C GLN A 72 -0.89 -11.51 -12.21
N ILE A 73 -0.58 -10.76 -11.14
CA ILE A 73 0.17 -11.29 -10.01
C ILE A 73 -0.74 -12.20 -9.18
N LEU A 74 -0.25 -13.41 -8.91
CA LEU A 74 -0.88 -14.49 -8.16
C LEU A 74 -1.70 -14.00 -6.95
N ASP A 75 -3.03 -13.98 -7.07
CA ASP A 75 -3.99 -13.73 -6.00
C ASP A 75 -3.88 -12.35 -5.31
N LEU A 76 -3.53 -11.29 -6.05
CA LEU A 76 -3.48 -9.93 -5.49
C LEU A 76 -4.87 -9.30 -5.31
N ASP A 77 -5.91 -9.77 -6.01
CA ASP A 77 -7.24 -9.15 -6.08
C ASP A 77 -7.81 -8.69 -4.72
N PRO A 78 -7.73 -9.47 -3.62
CA PRO A 78 -8.28 -9.04 -2.34
C PRO A 78 -7.56 -7.83 -1.73
N LEU A 79 -6.28 -7.64 -2.07
CA LEU A 79 -5.47 -6.51 -1.63
C LEU A 79 -5.56 -5.34 -2.61
N TYR A 80 -5.61 -5.65 -3.91
CA TYR A 80 -5.81 -4.67 -4.97
C TYR A 80 -7.14 -3.93 -4.78
N ASN A 81 -8.26 -4.67 -4.67
CA ASN A 81 -9.59 -4.10 -4.49
C ASN A 81 -9.69 -3.31 -3.16
N TYR A 82 -9.07 -3.82 -2.10
CA TYR A 82 -8.99 -3.09 -0.83
C TYR A 82 -8.19 -1.79 -0.97
N PHE A 83 -7.17 -1.76 -1.82
CA PHE A 83 -6.42 -0.53 -2.04
C PHE A 83 -7.23 0.48 -2.85
N GLU A 84 -7.89 0.01 -3.91
CA GLU A 84 -8.79 0.81 -4.74
C GLU A 84 -9.89 1.47 -3.90
N ASP A 85 -10.63 0.70 -3.11
CA ASP A 85 -11.79 1.17 -2.33
C ASP A 85 -11.47 2.28 -1.31
N TYR A 86 -10.22 2.36 -0.82
CA TYR A 86 -9.86 3.19 0.32
C TYR A 86 -8.74 4.21 0.06
N TYR A 87 -7.94 4.04 -1.00
CA TYR A 87 -6.73 4.83 -1.23
C TYR A 87 -6.57 5.38 -2.65
N ILE A 88 -7.38 4.95 -3.61
CA ILE A 88 -7.44 5.50 -4.97
C ILE A 88 -8.68 6.40 -5.08
#